data_AF-A0A2D5ZC79-F1
#
_entry.id   AF-A0A2D5ZC79-F1
#
_cell.length_a   1.000
_cell.length_b   1.000
_cell.length_c   1.000
_cell.angle_alpha   90.00
_cell.angle_beta   90.00
_cell.angle_gamma   90.00
#
_symmetry.space_group_name_H-M   'P 1'
#
loop_
_entity.id
_entity.type
_entity.pdbx_description
1 polymer ?
#
loop_
_entity_poly.entity_id
_entity_poly.type
_entity_poly.pdbx_seq_one_letter_code
_entity_poly.pdbx_strand_id
1 'polypeptide(L)'
;MDDDPLQILRRGLLWTIVCAISAAPSFLLAMGEYNEPAMLTGVALFILLLTATTSTKRFLKFRKRPFVRRTLYIGYGCRITLSLLMPVTFIVDIIPGIVIISALEGLGLHHTSYAGTLLITMLQGAALNVLVILFMLIVYRVLRATLPMPMPVLACPSCDYDLRGSLENVSCPECGENVEAVLRQHEARAVA
;
A
#
# COMPACT_ATOMS: atom_id res chain seq x y z
N MET A 1 0.07 -6.76 23.84
CA MET A 1 0.60 -6.41 22.49
C MET A 1 -0.58 -5.81 21.76
N ASP A 2 -0.90 -4.62 22.22
CA ASP A 2 -2.14 -3.90 21.98
C ASP A 2 -1.85 -2.99 20.81
N ASP A 3 -2.13 -3.46 19.59
CA ASP A 3 -2.20 -2.55 18.46
C ASP A 3 -3.31 -1.56 18.81
N ASP A 4 -2.94 -0.32 19.18
CA ASP A 4 -3.91 0.68 19.62
C ASP A 4 -5.05 0.73 18.60
N PRO A 5 -6.32 0.61 19.03
CA PRO A 5 -7.47 0.66 18.11
C PRO A 5 -7.44 1.92 17.23
N LEU A 6 -6.83 2.98 17.76
CA LEU A 6 -6.57 4.25 17.07
C LEU A 6 -5.68 4.08 15.82
N GLN A 7 -4.69 3.19 15.83
CA GLN A 7 -3.83 2.94 14.68
C GLN A 7 -4.57 2.19 13.56
N ILE A 8 -5.45 1.25 13.92
CA ILE A 8 -6.31 0.54 12.96
C ILE A 8 -7.29 1.54 12.34
N LEU A 9 -7.93 2.37 13.16
CA LEU A 9 -8.86 3.40 12.72
C LEU A 9 -8.20 4.40 11.77
N ARG A 10 -7.02 4.92 12.11
CA ARG A 10 -6.26 5.86 11.26
C ARG A 10 -5.93 5.26 9.89
N ARG A 11 -5.63 3.97 9.84
CA ARG A 11 -5.36 3.25 8.56
C ARG A 11 -6.64 3.06 7.76
N GLY A 12 -7.71 2.63 8.41
CA GLY A 12 -9.03 2.51 7.78
C GLY A 12 -9.47 3.83 7.17
N LEU A 13 -9.37 4.92 7.93
CA LEU A 13 -9.75 6.27 7.49
C LEU A 13 -8.91 6.75 6.29
N LEU A 14 -7.59 6.49 6.29
CA LEU A 14 -6.74 6.80 5.15
C LEU A 14 -7.16 6.02 3.89
N TRP A 15 -7.45 4.73 4.02
CA TRP A 15 -7.94 3.91 2.91
C TRP A 15 -9.31 4.34 2.41
N THR A 16 -10.21 4.71 3.32
CA THR A 16 -11.52 5.26 2.98
C THR A 16 -11.36 6.53 2.14
N ILE A 17 -10.51 7.47 2.56
CA ILE A 17 -10.26 8.71 1.82
C ILE A 17 -9.69 8.42 0.43
N VAL A 18 -8.66 7.57 0.34
CA VAL A 18 -8.04 7.23 -0.95
C VAL A 18 -9.05 6.55 -1.88
N CYS A 19 -9.84 5.61 -1.38
CA CYS A 19 -10.86 4.93 -2.18
C CYS A 19 -11.98 5.88 -2.60
N ALA A 20 -12.45 6.75 -1.71
CA ALA A 20 -13.49 7.73 -2.02
C ALA A 20 -13.02 8.72 -3.11
N ILE A 21 -11.82 9.26 -3.00
CA ILE A 21 -11.24 10.17 -4.00
C ILE A 21 -11.06 9.43 -5.34
N SER A 22 -10.57 8.19 -5.31
CA SER A 22 -10.37 7.40 -6.53
C SER A 22 -11.69 7.00 -7.20
N ALA A 23 -12.74 6.71 -6.42
CA ALA A 23 -14.03 6.27 -6.93
C ALA A 23 -14.89 7.44 -7.45
N ALA A 24 -14.67 8.66 -6.97
CA ALA A 24 -15.51 9.82 -7.29
C ALA A 24 -15.67 10.08 -8.80
N PRO A 25 -14.62 10.06 -9.65
CA PRO A 25 -14.79 10.29 -11.09
C PRO A 25 -15.66 9.23 -11.76
N SER A 26 -15.44 7.95 -11.42
CA SER A 26 -16.24 6.84 -11.94
C SER A 26 -17.69 6.92 -11.45
N PHE A 27 -17.91 7.31 -10.20
CA PHE A 27 -19.23 7.44 -9.60
C PHE A 27 -20.05 8.56 -10.27
N LEU A 28 -19.42 9.71 -10.54
CA LEU A 28 -20.07 10.86 -11.19
C LEU A 28 -20.53 10.53 -12.62
N LEU A 29 -19.85 9.62 -13.32
CA LEU A 29 -20.23 9.21 -14.66
C LEU A 29 -21.27 8.08 -14.66
N ALA A 30 -21.22 7.20 -13.67
CA ALA A 30 -22.19 6.12 -13.51
C ALA A 30 -23.53 6.59 -12.92
N MET A 31 -23.55 7.76 -12.27
CA MET A 31 -24.77 8.43 -11.79
C MET A 31 -25.71 8.73 -12.96
N GLY A 32 -26.71 7.86 -13.15
CA GLY A 32 -27.72 7.98 -14.20
C GLY A 32 -27.99 6.67 -14.94
N GLU A 33 -26.98 5.79 -15.04
CA GLU A 33 -27.11 4.50 -15.75
C GLU A 33 -27.22 3.30 -14.78
N TYR A 34 -26.63 3.41 -13.59
CA TYR A 34 -26.49 2.30 -12.65
C TYR A 34 -27.23 2.54 -11.34
N ASN A 35 -27.43 1.45 -10.59
CA ASN A 35 -28.09 1.48 -9.30
C ASN A 35 -27.16 2.06 -8.21
N GLU A 36 -27.41 3.31 -7.80
CA GLU A 36 -26.59 4.04 -6.81
C GLU A 36 -26.34 3.28 -5.50
N PRO A 37 -27.35 2.65 -4.83
CA PRO A 37 -27.08 1.95 -3.58
C PRO A 37 -26.24 0.68 -3.78
N ALA A 38 -26.31 -0.01 -4.93
CA ALA A 38 -25.40 -1.11 -5.25
C ALA A 38 -23.94 -0.64 -5.36
N MET A 39 -23.70 0.51 -6.00
CA MET A 39 -22.36 1.10 -6.11
C MET A 39 -21.82 1.50 -4.74
N LEU A 40 -22.62 2.18 -3.92
CA LEU A 40 -22.21 2.63 -2.59
C LEU A 40 -21.89 1.46 -1.66
N THR A 41 -22.75 0.43 -1.65
CA THR A 41 -22.52 -0.80 -0.87
C THR A 41 -21.30 -1.56 -1.37
N GLY A 42 -21.07 -1.59 -2.68
CA GLY A 42 -19.85 -2.13 -3.28
C GLY A 42 -18.61 -1.41 -2.77
N VAL A 43 -18.53 -0.08 -2.90
CA VAL A 43 -17.38 0.70 -2.40
C VAL A 43 -17.15 0.50 -0.91
N ALA A 44 -18.21 0.51 -0.10
CA ALA A 44 -18.12 0.27 1.34
C ALA A 44 -17.56 -1.12 1.68
N LEU A 45 -18.09 -2.17 1.04
CA LEU A 45 -17.63 -3.54 1.22
C LEU A 45 -16.17 -3.70 0.78
N PHE A 46 -15.77 -3.02 -0.29
CA PHE A 46 -14.40 -3.02 -0.78
C PHE A 46 -13.43 -2.41 0.23
N ILE A 47 -13.80 -1.25 0.81
CA ILE A 47 -13.01 -0.57 1.83
C ILE A 47 -12.85 -1.47 3.06
N LEU A 48 -13.92 -2.15 3.49
CA LEU A 48 -13.86 -3.09 4.61
C LEU A 48 -12.93 -4.27 4.31
N LEU A 49 -13.03 -4.88 3.13
CA LEU A 49 -12.16 -5.98 2.70
C LEU A 49 -10.69 -5.56 2.62
N LEU A 50 -10.40 -4.38 2.08
CA LEU A 50 -9.03 -3.86 2.03
C LEU A 50 -8.48 -3.54 3.41
N THR A 51 -9.31 -2.96 4.28
CA THR A 51 -8.92 -2.66 5.66
C THR A 51 -8.63 -3.94 6.43
N ALA A 52 -9.48 -4.97 6.30
CA ALA A 52 -9.27 -6.27 6.90
C ALA A 52 -7.99 -6.94 6.38
N THR A 53 -7.79 -6.95 5.06
CA THR A 53 -6.61 -7.55 4.42
C THR A 53 -5.32 -6.85 4.87
N THR A 54 -5.32 -5.51 4.90
CA THR A 54 -4.17 -4.69 5.33
C THR A 54 -3.88 -4.82 6.83
N SER A 55 -4.88 -5.16 7.64
CA SER A 55 -4.73 -5.35 9.09
C SER A 55 -4.15 -6.71 9.48
N THR A 56 -3.93 -7.61 8.52
CA THR A 56 -3.39 -8.95 8.80
C THR A 56 -1.93 -8.89 9.27
N LYS A 57 -1.58 -9.65 10.33
CA LYS A 57 -0.22 -9.72 10.92
C LYS A 57 0.89 -9.99 9.88
N ARG A 58 0.60 -10.83 8.87
CA ARG A 58 1.52 -11.11 7.76
C ARG A 58 1.85 -9.84 6.95
N PHE A 59 0.83 -9.03 6.65
CA PHE A 59 1.01 -7.76 5.95
C PHE A 59 1.79 -6.75 6.80
N LEU A 60 1.52 -6.69 8.10
CA LEU A 60 2.28 -5.85 9.03
C LEU A 60 3.76 -6.24 9.08
N LYS A 61 4.07 -7.54 9.15
CA LYS A 61 5.45 -8.03 9.10
C LYS A 61 6.12 -7.71 7.77
N PHE A 62 5.39 -7.83 6.66
CA PHE A 62 5.88 -7.47 5.33
C PHE A 62 6.22 -5.97 5.23
N ARG A 63 5.39 -5.11 5.82
CA ARG A 63 5.56 -3.65 5.82
C ARG A 63 6.75 -3.15 6.64
N LYS A 64 7.25 -3.93 7.61
CA LYS A 64 8.42 -3.57 8.42
C LYS A 64 9.72 -3.55 7.60
N ARG A 65 9.75 -4.16 6.41
CA ARG A 65 10.95 -4.16 5.54
C ARG A 65 11.18 -2.75 4.95
N PRO A 66 12.40 -2.20 5.02
CA PRO A 66 12.66 -0.80 4.64
C PRO A 66 12.39 -0.52 3.15
N PHE A 67 12.72 -1.47 2.26
CA PHE A 67 12.42 -1.36 0.83
C PHE A 67 10.92 -1.37 0.53
N VAL A 68 10.16 -2.21 1.24
CA VAL A 68 8.71 -2.28 1.09
C VAL A 68 8.10 -0.96 1.54
N ARG A 69 8.58 -0.38 2.64
CA ARG A 69 8.10 0.92 3.11
C ARG A 69 8.31 2.04 2.09
N ARG A 70 9.50 2.14 1.48
CA ARG A 70 9.79 3.12 0.41
C ARG A 70 8.90 2.90 -0.82
N THR A 71 8.77 1.65 -1.26
CA THR A 71 7.92 1.28 -2.40
C THR A 71 6.45 1.65 -2.12
N LEU A 72 5.96 1.37 -0.92
CA LEU A 72 4.60 1.72 -0.53
C LEU A 72 4.37 3.23 -0.52
N TYR A 73 5.31 4.04 0.00
CA TYR A 73 5.19 5.50 -0.07
C TYR A 73 5.13 6.01 -1.52
N ILE A 74 5.97 5.47 -2.41
CA ILE A 74 5.96 5.83 -3.83
C ILE A 74 4.64 5.38 -4.48
N GLY A 75 4.19 4.16 -4.22
CA GLY A 75 2.93 3.63 -4.73
C GLY A 75 1.72 4.45 -4.26
N TYR A 76 1.64 4.79 -2.98
CA TYR A 76 0.56 5.61 -2.43
C TYR A 76 0.61 7.05 -2.93
N GLY A 77 1.80 7.65 -2.96
CA GLY A 77 1.98 9.00 -3.50
C GLY A 77 1.60 9.07 -4.98
N CYS A 78 2.01 8.09 -5.78
CA CYS A 78 1.65 7.98 -7.18
C CYS A 78 0.13 7.81 -7.34
N ARG A 79 -0.52 6.96 -6.54
CA ARG A 79 -1.98 6.77 -6.58
C ARG A 79 -2.73 8.07 -6.31
N ILE A 80 -2.37 8.78 -5.24
CA ILE A 80 -2.99 10.09 -4.91
C ILE A 80 -2.74 11.10 -6.03
N THR A 81 -1.50 11.15 -6.56
CA THR A 81 -1.14 12.07 -7.65
C THR A 81 -1.91 11.76 -8.93
N LEU A 82 -2.05 10.48 -9.28
CA LEU A 82 -2.85 10.05 -10.43
C LEU A 82 -4.31 10.47 -10.26
N SER A 83 -4.91 10.29 -9.08
CA SER A 83 -6.29 10.73 -8.83
C SER A 83 -6.48 12.24 -9.01
N LEU A 84 -5.44 13.05 -8.80
CA LEU A 84 -5.46 14.49 -9.10
C LEU A 84 -5.34 14.77 -10.60
N LEU A 85 -4.66 13.89 -11.35
CA LEU A 85 -4.58 13.92 -12.81
C LEU A 85 -5.81 13.25 -13.42
N MET A 86 -6.95 13.95 -13.32
CA MET A 86 -8.27 13.54 -13.83
C MET A 86 -8.25 12.81 -15.20
N PRO A 87 -7.59 13.30 -16.26
CA PRO A 87 -7.67 12.64 -17.57
C PRO A 87 -6.92 11.30 -17.62
N VAL A 88 -5.84 11.14 -16.86
CA VAL A 88 -5.04 9.90 -16.87
C VAL A 88 -5.76 8.80 -16.11
N THR A 89 -6.29 9.13 -14.93
CA THR A 89 -7.05 8.16 -14.12
C THR A 89 -8.26 7.65 -14.87
N PHE A 90 -8.94 8.52 -15.62
CA PHE A 90 -10.08 8.12 -16.42
C PHE A 90 -9.76 7.02 -17.45
N ILE A 91 -8.67 7.16 -18.18
CA ILE A 91 -8.25 6.16 -19.18
C ILE A 91 -7.90 4.83 -18.50
N VAL A 92 -7.18 4.90 -17.37
CA VAL A 92 -6.76 3.71 -16.61
C VAL A 92 -7.96 3.00 -15.97
N ASP A 93 -9.00 3.73 -15.56
CA ASP A 93 -10.20 3.18 -14.92
C ASP A 93 -11.22 2.62 -15.94
N ILE A 94 -11.35 3.25 -17.11
CA ILE A 94 -12.28 2.81 -18.15
C ILE A 94 -11.92 1.43 -18.70
N ILE A 95 -10.63 1.19 -18.95
CA ILE A 95 -10.20 -0.04 -19.64
C ILE A 95 -10.62 -1.30 -18.85
N PRO A 96 -10.33 -1.43 -17.54
CA PRO A 96 -10.84 -2.53 -16.73
C PRO A 96 -12.36 -2.58 -16.68
N GLY A 97 -13.02 -1.43 -16.58
CA GLY A 97 -14.48 -1.34 -16.53
C GLY A 97 -15.14 -1.98 -17.76
N ILE A 98 -14.70 -1.59 -18.96
CA ILE A 98 -15.19 -2.15 -20.23
C ILE A 98 -14.97 -3.66 -20.27
N VAL A 99 -13.76 -4.12 -19.96
CA VAL A 99 -13.42 -5.55 -19.98
C VAL A 99 -14.31 -6.37 -19.03
N ILE A 100 -14.59 -5.85 -17.85
CA ILE A 100 -15.43 -6.51 -16.84
C ILE A 100 -16.90 -6.53 -17.29
N ILE A 101 -17.42 -5.41 -17.80
CA ILE A 101 -18.81 -5.32 -18.29
C ILE A 101 -19.01 -6.32 -19.43
N SER A 102 -18.12 -6.31 -20.44
CA SER A 102 -18.20 -7.27 -21.56
C SER A 102 -18.11 -8.72 -21.10
N ALA A 103 -17.29 -9.03 -20.09
CA ALA A 103 -17.19 -10.38 -19.53
C ALA A 103 -18.48 -10.81 -18.81
N LEU A 104 -19.13 -9.89 -18.07
CA LEU A 104 -20.38 -10.18 -17.35
C LEU A 104 -21.58 -10.31 -18.28
N GLU A 105 -21.64 -9.51 -19.34
CA GLU A 105 -22.67 -9.63 -20.38
C GLU A 105 -22.57 -10.99 -21.08
N GLY A 106 -21.35 -11.48 -21.33
CA GLY A 106 -21.12 -12.83 -21.85
C GLY A 106 -21.61 -13.96 -20.93
N LEU A 107 -21.77 -13.68 -19.62
CA LEU A 107 -22.32 -14.63 -18.63
C LEU A 107 -23.85 -14.46 -18.45
N GLY A 108 -24.49 -13.54 -19.17
CA GLY A 108 -25.94 -13.30 -19.10
C GLY A 108 -26.39 -12.50 -17.87
N LEU A 109 -25.46 -11.85 -17.15
CA LEU A 109 -25.78 -11.01 -16.01
C LEU A 109 -26.12 -9.59 -16.48
N HIS A 110 -27.35 -9.14 -16.22
CA HIS A 110 -27.77 -7.78 -16.56
C HIS A 110 -27.01 -6.77 -15.68
N HIS A 111 -26.28 -5.85 -16.30
CA HIS A 111 -25.48 -4.82 -15.64
C HIS A 111 -26.32 -3.83 -14.79
N THR A 112 -27.60 -3.64 -15.15
CA THR A 112 -28.57 -2.81 -14.43
C THR A 112 -29.13 -3.45 -13.15
N SER A 113 -28.95 -4.76 -12.97
CA SER A 113 -29.37 -5.45 -11.76
C SER A 113 -28.49 -5.05 -10.58
N TYR A 114 -29.04 -5.01 -9.37
CA TYR A 114 -28.29 -4.72 -8.15
C TYR A 114 -27.05 -5.62 -8.02
N ALA A 115 -27.22 -6.93 -8.26
CA ALA A 115 -26.13 -7.90 -8.20
C ALA A 115 -25.06 -7.65 -9.28
N GLY A 116 -25.49 -7.31 -10.52
CA GLY A 116 -24.60 -6.98 -11.62
C GLY A 116 -23.75 -5.74 -11.30
N THR A 117 -24.38 -4.63 -10.90
CA THR A 117 -23.69 -3.40 -10.52
C THR A 117 -22.74 -3.61 -9.34
N LEU A 118 -23.15 -4.39 -8.32
CA LEU A 118 -22.31 -4.72 -7.17
C LEU A 118 -21.06 -5.53 -7.59
N LEU A 119 -21.23 -6.55 -8.44
CA LEU A 119 -20.14 -7.36 -8.97
C LEU A 119 -19.19 -6.54 -9.85
N ILE A 120 -19.72 -5.69 -10.73
CA ILE A 120 -18.90 -4.77 -11.55
C ILE A 120 -18.04 -3.90 -10.64
N THR A 121 -18.66 -3.26 -9.64
CA THR A 121 -17.95 -2.37 -8.70
C THR A 121 -16.85 -3.12 -7.93
N MET A 122 -17.13 -4.34 -7.47
CA MET A 122 -16.15 -5.21 -6.80
C MET A 122 -14.99 -5.60 -7.71
N LEU A 123 -15.29 -6.08 -8.91
CA LEU A 123 -14.29 -6.55 -9.87
C LEU A 123 -13.44 -5.38 -10.37
N GLN A 124 -14.05 -4.21 -10.62
CA GLN A 124 -13.33 -3.01 -11.06
C GLN A 124 -12.37 -2.55 -9.97
N GLY A 125 -12.83 -2.46 -8.72
CA GLY A 125 -11.95 -2.16 -7.58
C GLY A 125 -10.80 -3.15 -7.46
N ALA A 126 -11.10 -4.45 -7.57
CA ALA A 126 -10.09 -5.51 -7.50
C ALA A 126 -9.05 -5.40 -8.63
N ALA A 127 -9.50 -5.19 -9.86
CA ALA A 127 -8.63 -5.04 -11.03
C ALA A 127 -7.68 -3.85 -10.88
N LEU A 128 -8.18 -2.70 -10.41
CA LEU A 128 -7.36 -1.52 -10.14
C LEU A 128 -6.32 -1.79 -9.04
N ASN A 129 -6.69 -2.50 -7.98
CA ASN A 129 -5.72 -2.88 -6.95
C ASN A 129 -4.68 -3.88 -7.45
N VAL A 130 -5.05 -4.82 -8.33
CA VAL A 130 -4.08 -5.71 -8.99
C VAL A 130 -3.10 -4.88 -9.83
N LEU A 131 -3.60 -3.92 -10.61
CA LEU A 131 -2.76 -3.02 -11.42
C LEU A 131 -1.78 -2.22 -10.54
N VAL A 132 -2.26 -1.66 -9.42
CA VAL A 132 -1.42 -0.96 -8.44
C VAL A 132 -0.38 -1.90 -7.81
N ILE A 133 -0.74 -3.14 -7.49
CA ILE A 133 0.21 -4.15 -6.98
C ILE A 133 1.28 -4.45 -8.03
N LEU A 134 0.92 -4.67 -9.29
CA LEU A 134 1.87 -4.91 -10.37
C LEU A 134 2.83 -3.72 -10.55
N PHE A 135 2.30 -2.50 -10.55
CA PHE A 135 3.11 -1.29 -10.57
C PHE A 135 4.08 -1.23 -9.38
N MET A 136 3.60 -1.46 -8.15
CA MET A 136 4.44 -1.49 -6.95
C MET A 136 5.51 -2.59 -7.02
N LEU A 137 5.21 -3.75 -7.61
CA LEU A 137 6.18 -4.82 -7.82
C LEU A 137 7.28 -4.40 -8.80
N ILE A 138 6.93 -3.72 -9.89
CA ILE A 138 7.91 -3.18 -10.84
C ILE A 138 8.80 -2.15 -10.15
N VAL A 139 8.21 -1.18 -9.44
CA VAL A 139 8.96 -0.17 -8.68
C VAL A 139 9.86 -0.84 -7.64
N TYR A 140 9.37 -1.84 -6.92
CA TYR A 140 10.16 -2.60 -5.96
C TYR A 140 11.36 -3.31 -6.62
N ARG A 141 11.16 -3.94 -7.79
CA ARG A 141 12.23 -4.60 -8.54
C ARG A 141 13.29 -3.61 -8.99
N VAL A 142 12.88 -2.46 -9.52
CA VAL A 142 13.80 -1.38 -9.93
C VAL A 142 14.57 -0.84 -8.72
N LEU A 143 13.89 -0.47 -7.64
CA LEU A 143 14.55 0.03 -6.42
C LEU A 143 15.51 -0.98 -5.81
N ARG A 144 15.16 -2.27 -5.84
CA ARG A 144 16.03 -3.34 -5.35
C ARG A 144 17.26 -3.53 -6.25
N ALA A 145 17.14 -3.28 -7.55
CA ALA A 145 18.26 -3.37 -8.48
C ALA A 145 19.17 -2.13 -8.42
N THR A 146 18.63 -0.95 -8.10
CA THR A 146 19.37 0.32 -8.16
C THR A 146 19.88 0.84 -6.82
N LEU A 147 19.20 0.55 -5.71
CA LEU A 147 19.56 1.10 -4.40
C LEU A 147 20.31 0.08 -3.53
N PRO A 148 21.43 0.47 -2.92
CA PRO A 148 22.10 -0.37 -1.94
C PRO A 148 21.21 -0.62 -0.71
N MET A 149 21.41 -1.76 -0.04
CA MET A 149 20.64 -2.10 1.16
C MET A 149 20.87 -1.05 2.25
N PRO A 150 19.80 -0.49 2.85
CA PRO A 150 19.96 0.44 3.95
C PRO A 150 20.64 -0.31 5.10
N MET A 151 21.80 0.20 5.54
CA MET A 151 22.55 -0.40 6.63
C MET A 151 21.66 -0.49 7.88
N PRO A 152 21.74 -1.60 8.64
CA PRO A 152 21.10 -1.71 9.94
C PRO A 152 21.40 -0.45 10.78
N VAL A 153 20.40 0.02 11.54
CA VAL A 153 20.67 1.05 12.55
C VAL A 153 21.53 0.39 13.61
N LEU A 154 22.76 0.86 13.76
CA LEU A 154 23.67 0.42 14.81
C LEU A 154 23.41 1.31 16.01
N ALA A 155 22.76 0.79 17.05
CA ALA A 155 22.46 1.56 18.25
C ALA A 155 23.29 1.05 19.44
N CYS A 156 23.71 1.96 20.32
CA CYS A 156 24.39 1.61 21.56
C CYS A 156 23.42 0.84 22.49
N PRO A 157 23.82 -0.31 23.06
CA PRO A 157 22.93 -1.11 23.90
C PRO A 157 22.59 -0.43 25.25
N SER A 158 23.41 0.54 25.68
CA SER A 158 23.26 1.22 26.96
C SER A 158 22.39 2.48 26.85
N CYS A 159 22.64 3.34 25.86
CA CYS A 159 21.96 4.64 25.72
C CYS A 159 21.14 4.81 24.42
N ASP A 160 21.06 3.79 23.57
CA ASP A 160 20.37 3.80 22.26
C ASP A 160 20.91 4.84 21.25
N TYR A 161 22.12 5.39 21.49
CA TYR A 161 22.78 6.32 20.58
C TYR A 161 23.10 5.66 19.22
N ASP A 162 22.85 6.38 18.12
CA ASP A 162 23.10 5.90 16.76
C ASP A 162 24.59 5.95 16.40
N LEU A 163 25.22 4.78 16.35
CA LEU A 163 26.65 4.58 16.11
C LEU A 163 27.03 4.61 14.62
N ARG A 164 26.08 4.85 13.69
CA ARG A 164 26.37 4.84 12.25
C ARG A 164 27.43 5.87 11.82
N GLY A 165 27.60 6.96 12.57
CA GLY A 165 28.60 7.99 12.32
C GLY A 165 29.93 7.81 13.07
N SER A 166 30.04 6.81 13.95
CA SER A 166 31.19 6.66 14.87
C SER A 166 31.81 5.27 14.81
N LEU A 167 31.79 4.63 13.63
CA LEU A 167 32.31 3.27 13.39
C LEU A 167 33.81 3.13 13.69
N GLU A 168 34.57 4.23 13.71
CA GLU A 168 36.00 4.24 14.01
C GLU A 168 36.30 4.19 15.52
N ASN A 169 35.33 4.53 16.38
CA ASN A 169 35.51 4.54 17.82
C ASN A 169 34.93 3.28 18.46
N VAL A 170 35.75 2.62 19.27
CA VAL A 170 35.38 1.43 20.05
C VAL A 170 34.40 1.78 21.19
N SER A 171 34.32 3.06 21.56
CA SER A 171 33.48 3.56 22.66
C SER A 171 32.37 4.48 22.16
N CYS A 172 31.19 4.36 22.77
CA CYS A 172 30.07 5.25 22.51
C CYS A 172 30.40 6.69 22.96
N PRO A 173 30.19 7.72 22.13
CA PRO A 173 30.52 9.10 22.48
C PRO A 173 29.63 9.70 23.58
N GLU A 174 28.40 9.21 23.75
CA GLU A 174 27.47 9.72 24.77
C GLU A 174 27.69 9.08 26.15
N CYS A 175 27.83 7.76 26.22
CA CYS A 175 27.89 7.04 27.50
C CYS A 175 29.24 6.37 27.79
N GLY A 176 30.19 6.40 26.85
CA GLY A 176 31.50 5.76 27.00
C GLY A 176 31.49 4.22 26.92
N GLU A 177 30.32 3.59 26.78
CA GLU A 177 30.19 2.12 26.71
C GLU A 177 31.02 1.54 25.58
N ASN A 178 31.67 0.39 25.82
CA ASN A 178 32.41 -0.31 24.78
C ASN A 178 31.43 -1.03 23.83
N VAL A 179 31.43 -0.61 22.56
CA VAL A 179 30.52 -1.10 21.52
C VAL A 179 31.19 -2.09 20.55
N GLU A 180 32.39 -2.58 20.87
CA GLU A 180 33.16 -3.48 19.99
C GLU A 180 32.39 -4.76 19.63
N ALA A 181 31.69 -5.34 20.61
CA ALA A 181 30.89 -6.54 20.38
C ALA A 181 29.73 -6.29 19.38
N VAL A 182 29.17 -5.08 19.41
CA VAL A 182 28.06 -4.65 18.54
C VAL A 182 28.59 -4.37 17.12
N LEU A 183 29.76 -3.74 17.00
CA LEU A 183 30.46 -3.51 15.74
C LEU A 183 30.85 -4.83 15.06
N ARG A 184 31.47 -5.76 15.78
CA ARG A 184 31.84 -7.09 15.24
C ARG A 184 30.62 -7.89 14.78
N GLN A 185 29.51 -7.85 15.53
CA GLN A 185 28.25 -8.48 15.09
C GLN A 185 27.70 -7.85 13.81
N HIS A 186 27.87 -6.54 13.62
CA HIS A 186 27.42 -5.84 12.43
C HIS A 186 28.28 -6.18 11.21
N GLU A 187 29.61 -6.19 11.36
CA GLU A 187 30.54 -6.61 10.31
C GLU A 187 30.27 -8.04 9.84
N ALA A 188 30.08 -8.98 10.78
CA ALA A 188 29.74 -10.36 10.46
C ALA A 188 28.43 -10.49 9.66
N ARG A 189 27.48 -9.58 9.85
CA ARG A 189 26.21 -9.54 9.09
C ARG A 189 26.34 -8.85 7.73
N ALA A 190 27.31 -7.97 7.55
CA ALA A 190 27.54 -7.27 6.29
C ALA A 190 28.20 -8.17 5.23
N VAL A 191 28.94 -9.20 5.67
CA VAL A 191 29.65 -10.15 4.80
C VAL A 191 28.81 -11.38 4.43
N ALA A 192 27.73 -11.65 5.15
CA ALA A 192 26.83 -12.79 4.96
C ALA A 192 25.65 -12.48 4.01
#